data_AF-A0A7X7I7E9-F1
#
_entry.id   AF-A0A7X7I7E9-F1
#
_cell.length_a   1.000
_cell.length_b   1.000
_cell.length_c   1.000
_cell.angle_alpha   90.00
_cell.angle_beta   90.00
_cell.angle_gamma   90.00
#
_symmetry.space_group_name_H-M   'P 1'
#
loop_
_entity.id
_entity.type
_entity.pdbx_description
1 polymer ?
#
loop_
_entity_poly.entity_id
_entity_poly.type
_entity_poly.pdbx_seq_one_letter_code
_entity_poly.pdbx_strand_id
1 'polypeptide(L)'
;MCKISLIKILIFILLVTAGLNAGNNDLNIKEAASIIVLDEGRKKPLDSYARKKLIQISGKKKIAGESALEWLLKLMFNPALVDHLECFRILNPETIDALSIKGPYKRRYSYNEIYPALDKCERIVFSI
;
A
#
# COMPACT_ATOMS: atom_id res chain seq x y z
N MET A 1 14.74 -19.50 -54.20
CA MET A 1 14.93 -18.75 -52.94
C MET A 1 13.71 -17.86 -52.73
N CYS A 2 13.24 -17.67 -51.49
CA CYS A 2 11.98 -17.01 -51.10
C CYS A 2 10.67 -17.83 -51.23
N LYS A 3 10.57 -18.94 -50.47
CA LYS A 3 9.29 -19.47 -49.97
C LYS A 3 9.38 -19.71 -48.46
N ILE A 4 9.87 -18.71 -47.72
CA ILE A 4 9.63 -18.66 -46.27
C ILE A 4 8.14 -18.38 -46.14
N SER A 5 7.40 -19.47 -45.91
CA SER A 5 5.95 -19.54 -46.01
C SER A 5 5.30 -18.40 -45.25
N LEU A 6 4.50 -17.58 -45.95
CA LEU A 6 3.70 -16.49 -45.37
C LEU A 6 2.94 -16.94 -44.12
N ILE A 7 2.59 -18.22 -44.03
CA ILE A 7 1.94 -18.85 -42.88
C ILE A 7 2.82 -18.80 -41.63
N LYS A 8 4.14 -18.98 -41.74
CA LYS A 8 5.07 -18.89 -40.60
C LYS A 8 5.19 -17.46 -40.08
N ILE A 9 5.19 -16.47 -40.98
CA ILE A 9 5.19 -15.06 -40.61
C ILE A 9 3.86 -14.70 -39.94
N LEU A 10 2.74 -15.18 -40.47
CA LEU A 10 1.42 -14.95 -39.88
C LEU A 10 1.29 -15.59 -38.49
N ILE A 11 1.79 -16.81 -38.31
CA ILE A 11 1.82 -17.51 -37.02
C ILE A 11 2.74 -16.78 -36.02
N PHE A 12 3.89 -16.29 -36.48
CA PHE A 12 4.81 -15.51 -35.64
C PHE A 12 4.18 -14.18 -35.20
N ILE A 13 3.49 -13.48 -36.10
CA ILE A 13 2.75 -12.25 -35.77
C ILE A 13 1.63 -12.55 -34.77
N LEU A 14 0.87 -13.64 -34.96
CA LEU A 14 -0.19 -14.06 -34.05
C LEU A 14 0.33 -14.40 -32.64
N LEU A 15 1.50 -15.04 -32.55
CA LEU A 15 2.16 -15.37 -31.28
C LEU A 15 2.67 -14.12 -30.56
N VAL A 16 3.21 -13.15 -31.30
CA VAL A 16 3.71 -11.89 -30.73
C VAL A 16 2.56 -11.00 -30.24
N THR A 17 1.44 -10.94 -30.95
CA THR A 17 0.27 -10.14 -30.51
C THR A 17 -0.43 -10.75 -29.29
N ALA A 18 -0.42 -12.07 -29.13
CA ALA A 18 -0.96 -12.72 -27.93
C ALA A 18 -0.14 -12.42 -26.67
N GLY A 19 1.20 -12.30 -26.77
CA GLY A 19 2.07 -11.99 -25.64
C GLY A 19 1.99 -10.55 -25.14
N LEU A 20 1.51 -9.62 -25.96
CA LEU A 20 1.29 -8.22 -25.60
C LEU A 20 0.00 -7.99 -24.81
N ASN A 21 -0.93 -8.96 -24.81
CA ASN A 21 -2.18 -8.87 -24.06
C ASN A 21 -2.06 -9.52 -22.68
N ALA A 22 -0.94 -9.28 -21.99
CA ALA A 22 -0.91 -9.34 -20.54
C ALA A 22 -1.77 -8.17 -20.04
N GLY A 23 -3.09 -8.35 -20.09
CA GLY A 23 -4.05 -7.39 -19.59
C GLY A 23 -3.62 -6.99 -18.19
N ASN A 24 -3.46 -5.69 -17.97
CA ASN A 24 -3.34 -5.14 -16.64
C ASN A 24 -4.54 -5.71 -15.85
N ASN A 25 -4.27 -6.64 -14.94
CA ASN A 25 -5.25 -7.07 -13.97
C ASN A 25 -5.42 -5.90 -13.00
N ASP A 26 -6.04 -4.82 -13.47
CA ASP A 26 -6.51 -3.74 -12.62
C ASP A 26 -7.46 -4.40 -11.64
N LEU A 27 -6.96 -4.60 -10.41
CA LEU A 27 -7.77 -5.10 -9.31
C LEU A 27 -9.06 -4.28 -9.32
N ASN A 28 -10.21 -4.94 -9.45
CA ASN A 28 -11.47 -4.23 -9.45
C ASN A 28 -11.73 -3.72 -8.03
N ILE A 29 -11.16 -2.56 -7.71
CA ILE A 29 -11.20 -1.92 -6.39
C ILE A 29 -12.66 -1.74 -5.94
N LYS A 30 -13.60 -1.59 -6.89
CA LYS A 30 -15.03 -1.49 -6.59
C LYS A 30 -15.62 -2.79 -6.04
N GLU A 31 -15.22 -3.94 -6.57
CA GLU A 31 -15.65 -5.24 -6.04
C GLU A 31 -15.06 -5.49 -4.65
N ALA A 32 -13.75 -5.22 -4.50
CA ALA A 32 -13.06 -5.36 -3.22
C ALA A 32 -13.68 -4.48 -2.12
N ALA A 33 -14.22 -3.31 -2.47
CA ALA A 33 -14.89 -2.41 -1.53
C ALA A 33 -16.07 -3.07 -0.80
N SER A 34 -16.77 -4.00 -1.47
CA SER A 34 -17.97 -4.68 -0.96
C SER A 34 -17.69 -5.84 -0.01
N ILE A 35 -16.42 -6.29 0.09
CA ILE A 35 -16.02 -7.41 0.94
C ILE A 35 -16.37 -7.09 2.40
N ILE A 36 -17.09 -8.00 3.05
CA ILE A 36 -17.50 -7.81 4.45
C ILE A 36 -16.37 -8.22 5.38
N VAL A 37 -15.98 -7.31 6.27
CA VAL A 37 -15.00 -7.54 7.33
C VAL A 37 -15.61 -7.32 8.71
N LEU A 38 -15.09 -8.03 9.71
CA LEU A 38 -15.46 -7.85 11.11
C LEU A 38 -14.44 -6.92 11.79
N ASP A 39 -14.88 -5.77 12.30
CA ASP A 39 -14.02 -4.85 13.06
C ASP A 39 -14.83 -4.29 14.25
N GLU A 40 -14.33 -4.53 15.47
CA GLU A 40 -14.99 -4.24 16.75
C GLU A 40 -16.37 -4.91 16.90
N GLY A 41 -16.46 -6.19 16.52
CA GLY A 41 -17.72 -6.96 16.60
C GLY A 41 -18.79 -6.55 15.58
N ARG A 42 -18.57 -5.51 14.78
CA ARG A 42 -19.49 -5.05 13.74
C ARG A 42 -19.00 -5.43 12.34
N LYS A 43 -19.86 -6.11 11.58
CA LYS A 43 -19.67 -6.36 10.14
C LYS A 43 -19.77 -5.04 9.37
N LYS A 44 -18.76 -4.72 8.55
CA LYS A 44 -18.73 -3.52 7.71
C LYS A 44 -18.02 -3.80 6.38
N PRO A 45 -18.28 -3.01 5.32
CA PRO A 45 -17.54 -3.13 4.08
C PRO A 45 -16.05 -2.81 4.25
N LEU A 46 -15.19 -3.48 3.47
CA LEU A 46 -13.74 -3.32 3.51
C LEU A 46 -13.31 -1.87 3.26
N ASP A 47 -13.99 -1.16 2.36
CA ASP A 47 -13.74 0.26 2.11
C ASP A 47 -13.96 1.12 3.37
N SER A 48 -15.01 0.84 4.15
CA SER A 48 -15.26 1.55 5.41
C SER A 48 -14.18 1.25 6.45
N TYR A 49 -13.72 0.00 6.51
CA TYR A 49 -12.60 -0.39 7.35
C TYR A 49 -11.31 0.31 6.95
N ALA A 50 -10.97 0.31 5.66
CA ALA A 50 -9.77 0.95 5.12
C ALA A 50 -9.74 2.45 5.43
N ARG A 51 -10.85 3.17 5.19
CA ARG A 51 -10.98 4.59 5.54
C ARG A 51 -10.79 4.83 7.03
N LYS A 52 -11.40 4.02 7.89
CA LYS A 52 -11.24 4.12 9.35
C LYS A 52 -9.78 3.98 9.76
N LYS A 53 -9.08 2.95 9.28
CA LYS A 53 -7.68 2.70 9.63
C LYS A 53 -6.73 3.78 9.09
N LEU A 54 -6.93 4.24 7.85
CA LEU A 54 -6.09 5.31 7.30
C LEU A 54 -6.28 6.64 8.06
N ILE A 55 -7.50 6.98 8.48
CA ILE A 55 -7.76 8.16 9.32
C ILE A 55 -7.06 8.01 10.67
N GLN A 56 -7.13 6.83 11.29
CA GLN A 56 -6.49 6.57 12.58
C GLN A 56 -4.97 6.80 12.52
N ILE A 57 -4.31 6.31 11.46
CA ILE A 57 -2.85 6.37 11.32
C ILE A 57 -2.37 7.73 10.78
N SER A 58 -3.01 8.23 9.72
CA SER A 58 -2.52 9.40 8.96
C SER A 58 -3.30 10.69 9.21
N GLY A 59 -4.50 10.59 9.78
CA GLY A 59 -5.47 11.69 9.85
C GLY A 59 -6.08 12.08 8.51
N LYS A 60 -5.83 11.33 7.41
CA LYS A 60 -6.35 11.61 6.06
C LYS A 60 -7.29 10.52 5.56
N LYS A 61 -8.14 10.89 4.60
CA LYS A 61 -9.01 9.97 3.85
C LYS A 61 -8.36 9.40 2.57
N LYS A 62 -7.29 10.05 2.10
CA LYS A 62 -6.51 9.72 0.89
C LYS A 62 -5.04 10.02 1.14
N ILE A 63 -4.15 9.26 0.51
CA ILE A 63 -2.70 9.45 0.61
C ILE A 63 -2.07 9.28 -0.78
N ALA A 64 -1.13 10.14 -1.15
CA ALA A 64 -0.48 10.12 -2.48
C ALA A 64 -1.44 10.05 -3.69
N GLY A 65 -2.64 10.63 -3.57
CA GLY A 65 -3.68 10.58 -4.62
C GLY A 65 -4.58 9.33 -4.57
N GLU A 66 -4.21 8.34 -3.77
CA GLU A 66 -4.91 7.06 -3.66
C GLU A 66 -5.98 7.09 -2.57
N SER A 67 -7.05 6.34 -2.80
CA SER A 67 -8.08 6.03 -1.83
C SER A 67 -7.53 5.19 -0.68
N ALA A 68 -8.20 5.23 0.46
CA ALA A 68 -7.82 4.40 1.59
C ALA A 68 -7.85 2.89 1.28
N LEU A 69 -8.77 2.47 0.41
CA LEU A 69 -8.86 1.08 -0.03
C LEU A 69 -7.66 0.69 -0.92
N GLU A 70 -7.30 1.51 -1.91
CA GLU A 70 -6.10 1.28 -2.73
C GLU A 70 -4.84 1.18 -1.87
N TRP A 71 -4.67 2.13 -0.94
CA TRP A 71 -3.56 2.10 0.02
C TRP A 71 -3.55 0.81 0.85
N LEU A 72 -4.70 0.39 1.38
CA LEU A 72 -4.80 -0.84 2.17
C LEU A 72 -4.48 -2.09 1.34
N LEU A 73 -4.99 -2.17 0.11
CA LEU A 73 -4.73 -3.29 -0.79
C LEU A 73 -3.24 -3.36 -1.15
N LYS A 74 -2.61 -2.22 -1.43
CA LYS A 74 -1.15 -2.17 -1.64
C LYS A 74 -0.40 -2.60 -0.39
N LEU A 75 -0.79 -2.14 0.80
CA LEU A 75 -0.19 -2.58 2.05
C LEU A 75 -0.29 -4.12 2.24
N MET A 76 -1.42 -4.72 1.88
CA MET A 76 -1.65 -6.17 2.03
C MET A 76 -0.93 -7.02 0.99
N PHE A 77 -0.90 -6.58 -0.28
CA PHE A 77 -0.42 -7.40 -1.39
C PHE A 77 0.96 -6.99 -1.92
N ASN A 78 1.41 -5.75 -1.69
CA ASN A 78 2.71 -5.25 -2.12
C ASN A 78 3.21 -4.10 -1.21
N PRO A 79 3.63 -4.41 0.02
CA PRO A 79 4.01 -3.41 1.01
C PRO A 79 5.20 -2.52 0.58
N ALA A 80 6.09 -3.04 -0.27
CA ALA A 80 7.24 -2.28 -0.79
C ALA A 80 6.83 -0.98 -1.52
N LEU A 81 5.61 -0.93 -2.09
CA LEU A 81 5.06 0.26 -2.74
C LEU A 81 4.61 1.35 -1.75
N VAL A 82 4.42 1.01 -0.48
CA VAL A 82 3.90 1.92 0.55
C VAL A 82 4.90 2.23 1.66
N ASP A 83 5.99 1.48 1.77
CA ASP A 83 6.99 1.64 2.84
C ASP A 83 7.62 3.04 2.93
N HIS A 84 7.71 3.72 1.79
CA HIS A 84 8.25 5.08 1.66
C HIS A 84 7.19 6.17 1.82
N LEU A 85 5.90 5.82 1.88
CA LEU A 85 4.82 6.80 2.02
C LEU A 85 4.77 7.34 3.45
N GLU A 86 4.81 8.66 3.60
CA GLU A 86 4.66 9.37 4.88
C GLU A 86 3.22 9.29 5.41
N CYS A 87 2.83 8.11 5.89
CA CYS A 87 1.48 7.81 6.35
C CYS A 87 1.30 7.95 7.87
N PHE A 88 2.34 7.74 8.68
CA PHE A 88 2.23 7.80 10.13
C PHE A 88 2.28 9.22 10.62
N ARG A 89 1.23 9.69 11.29
CA ARG A 89 1.16 11.04 11.85
C ARG A 89 1.64 11.04 13.30
N ILE A 90 2.76 11.72 13.56
CA ILE A 90 3.28 11.94 14.91
C ILE A 90 3.00 13.41 15.29
N LEU A 91 2.39 13.62 16.45
CA LEU A 91 1.94 14.94 16.91
C LEU A 91 2.91 15.57 17.90
N ASN A 92 3.48 14.76 18.81
CA ASN A 92 4.40 15.24 19.83
C ASN A 92 5.85 15.13 19.32
N PRO A 93 6.60 16.23 19.20
CA PRO A 93 8.01 16.18 18.82
C PRO A 93 8.87 15.39 19.81
N GLU A 94 8.54 15.40 21.11
CA GLU A 94 9.30 14.65 22.12
C GLU A 94 9.31 13.14 21.87
N THR A 95 8.27 12.63 21.19
CA THR A 95 8.22 11.22 20.78
C THR A 95 9.31 10.88 19.77
N ILE A 96 9.68 11.82 18.89
CA ILE A 96 10.75 11.63 17.90
C ILE A 96 12.10 11.54 18.61
N ASP A 97 12.31 12.40 19.60
CA ASP A 97 13.54 12.42 20.40
C ASP A 97 13.67 11.15 21.26
N ALA A 98 12.59 10.75 21.93
CA ALA A 98 12.53 9.53 22.74
C ALA A 98 12.81 8.27 21.90
N LEU A 99 12.29 8.23 20.69
CA LEU A 99 12.53 7.13 19.74
C LEU A 99 13.88 7.25 19.01
N SER A 100 14.55 8.39 19.15
CA SER A 100 15.77 8.78 18.44
C SER A 100 15.68 8.51 16.93
N ILE A 101 14.56 8.91 16.34
CA ILE A 101 14.35 8.90 14.89
C ILE A 101 15.26 9.97 14.29
N LYS A 102 16.00 9.63 13.24
CA LYS A 102 16.98 10.54 12.63
C LYS A 102 16.28 11.62 11.78
N GLY A 103 16.85 12.83 11.80
CA GLY A 103 16.43 13.94 10.95
C GLY A 103 15.57 14.99 11.67
N PRO A 104 15.20 16.07 10.98
CA PRO A 104 14.37 17.12 11.56
C PRO A 104 12.95 16.60 11.86
N TYR A 105 12.28 17.24 12.82
CA TYR A 105 10.88 16.94 13.11
C TYR A 105 10.00 17.15 11.87
N LYS A 106 9.18 16.14 11.58
CA LYS A 106 8.13 16.16 10.56
C LYS A 106 6.80 15.82 11.21
N ARG A 107 5.69 16.27 10.60
CA ARG A 107 4.35 15.89 11.07
C ARG A 107 3.95 14.48 10.63
N ARG A 108 4.63 13.92 9.63
CA ARG A 108 4.38 12.58 9.10
C ARG A 108 5.68 11.88 8.77
N TYR A 109 5.68 10.57 8.97
CA TYR A 109 6.81 9.69 8.76
C TYR A 109 6.36 8.46 7.97
N SER A 110 7.30 7.91 7.23
CA SER A 110 7.16 6.66 6.49
C SER A 110 7.44 5.46 7.38
N TYR A 111 7.05 4.27 6.91
CA TYR A 111 7.36 3.04 7.63
C TYR A 111 8.87 2.84 7.76
N ASN A 112 9.63 3.10 6.70
CA ASN A 112 11.10 3.00 6.71
C ASN A 112 11.78 3.91 7.74
N GLU A 113 11.19 5.07 8.04
CA GLU A 113 11.71 5.98 9.07
C GLU A 113 11.40 5.50 10.50
N ILE A 114 10.24 4.87 10.71
CA ILE A 114 9.78 4.42 12.04
C ILE A 114 10.28 3.02 12.39
N TYR A 115 10.40 2.13 11.40
CA TYR A 115 10.73 0.73 11.60
C TYR A 115 11.98 0.50 12.48
N PRO A 116 13.10 1.22 12.30
CA PRO A 116 14.28 1.07 13.16
C PRO A 116 14.06 1.48 14.62
N ALA A 117 13.00 2.23 14.92
CA ALA A 117 12.69 2.68 16.27
C ALA A 117 11.67 1.78 16.99
N LEU A 118 11.14 0.74 16.36
CA LEU A 118 10.15 -0.16 16.96
C LEU A 118 10.67 -0.83 18.24
N ASP A 119 11.93 -1.29 18.24
CA ASP A 119 12.56 -1.91 19.43
C ASP A 119 12.60 -0.93 20.61
N LYS A 120 12.76 0.37 20.34
CA LYS A 120 12.73 1.41 21.38
C LYS A 120 11.30 1.67 21.86
N CYS A 121 10.33 1.71 20.95
CA CYS A 121 8.92 1.82 21.31
C CYS A 121 8.53 0.72 22.31
N GLU A 122 8.90 -0.52 21.99
CA GLU A 122 8.58 -1.69 22.80
C GLU A 122 9.17 -1.58 24.22
N ARG A 123 10.45 -1.20 24.33
CA ARG A 123 11.10 -0.99 25.63
C ARG A 123 10.42 0.10 26.46
N ILE A 124 10.04 1.21 25.84
CA ILE A 124 9.40 2.32 26.56
C ILE A 124 8.05 1.86 27.12
N VAL A 125 7.23 1.18 26.30
CA VAL A 125 5.91 0.71 26.72
C VAL A 125 5.98 -0.29 27.88
N PHE A 126 6.96 -1.20 27.87
CA PHE A 126 7.12 -2.18 28.95
C PHE A 126 7.89 -1.67 30.17
N SER A 127 8.46 -0.46 30.09
CA SER A 127 9.15 0.19 31.23
C SER A 127 8.23 1.00 32.15
N ILE A 128 6.95 1.17 31.75
CA ILE A 128 5.89 1.85 32.50
C ILE A 128 5.04 0.79 33.20
#